data_AF-V7APW2-F1
#
_entry.id   AF-V7APW2-F1
#
_cell.length_a   1.000
_cell.length_b   1.000
_cell.length_c   1.000
_cell.angle_alpha   90.00
_cell.angle_beta   90.00
_cell.angle_gamma   90.00
#
_symmetry.space_group_name_H-M   'P 1'
#
loop_
_entity.id
_entity.type
_entity.pdbx_description
1 polymer ?
#
loop_
_entity_poly.entity_id
_entity_poly.type
_entity_poly.pdbx_seq_one_letter_code
_entity_poly.pdbx_strand_id
1 'polypeptide(L)' 'MALMGGFARINNNEITVLVNDAEKGSDIDPQEAQQTLEIAETNLNQAEGKRQTIEANLTLRRARTRVEAIIYHVI' A
#
# COMPACT_ATOMS: atom_id res chain seq x y z
N MET A 1 -5.33 3.41 -8.54
CA MET A 1 -5.54 2.17 -7.77
C MET A 1 -4.35 1.95 -6.83
N ALA A 2 -4.59 1.46 -5.62
CA ALA A 2 -3.56 1.02 -4.68
C ALA A 2 -3.39 -0.50 -4.77
N LEU A 3 -2.17 -0.98 -5.02
CA LEU A 3 -1.86 -2.41 -5.17
C LEU A 3 -0.80 -2.84 -4.15
N MET A 4 -1.11 -3.82 -3.30
CA MET A 4 -0.27 -4.17 -2.14
C MET A 4 0.62 -5.40 -2.37
N GLY A 5 1.28 -5.42 -3.53
CA GLY A 5 2.15 -6.50 -3.98
C GLY A 5 1.44 -7.58 -4.79
N GLY A 6 2.22 -8.44 -5.44
CA GLY A 6 1.72 -9.44 -6.37
C GLY A 6 2.70 -9.77 -7.49
N PHE A 7 2.18 -10.29 -8.59
CA PHE A 7 2.90 -10.66 -9.79
C PHE A 7 2.16 -10.14 -11.03
N ALA A 8 2.92 -9.68 -12.02
CA ALA A 8 2.38 -9.37 -13.34
C ALA A 8 2.92 -10.39 -14.35
N ARG A 9 2.02 -10.90 -15.19
CA ARG A 9 2.36 -11.72 -16.36
C ARG A 9 2.02 -10.92 -17.62
N ILE A 10 2.94 -10.93 -18.57
CA ILE A 10 2.75 -10.33 -19.89
C ILE A 10 2.81 -11.45 -20.92
N ASN A 11 1.79 -11.56 -21.76
CA ASN A 11 1.74 -12.55 -22.85
C ASN A 11 0.80 -12.09 -23.96
N ASN A 12 1.18 -12.20 -25.23
CA ASN A 12 0.31 -11.90 -26.38
C ASN A 12 -0.44 -10.55 -26.27
N ASN A 13 0.25 -9.48 -25.90
CA ASN A 13 -0.33 -8.14 -25.68
C ASN A 13 -1.39 -8.08 -24.55
N GLU A 14 -1.52 -9.12 -23.74
CA GLU A 14 -2.33 -9.15 -22.53
C GLU A 14 -1.42 -9.02 -21.29
N ILE A 15 -1.86 -8.19 -20.34
CA ILE A 15 -1.22 -8.03 -19.04
C ILE A 15 -2.20 -8.55 -17.99
N THR A 16 -1.82 -9.60 -17.28
CA THR A 16 -2.57 -10.12 -16.12
C THR A 16 -1.80 -9.76 -14.85
N VAL A 17 -2.44 -9.07 -13.92
CA VAL A 17 -1.84 -8.74 -12.62
C VAL A 17 -2.56 -9.53 -11.52
N LEU A 18 -1.85 -10.43 -10.85
CA LEU A 18 -2.31 -11.14 -9.67
C LEU A 18 -1.77 -10.40 -8.44
N VAL A 19 -2.65 -9.77 -7.68
CA VAL A 19 -2.27 -8.96 -6.52
C VAL A 19 -2.79 -9.58 -5.22
N ASN A 20 -2.05 -9.35 -4.14
CA ASN A 20 -2.46 -9.81 -2.81
C ASN A 20 -3.65 -9.02 -2.29
N ASP A 21 -3.68 -7.72 -2.57
CA ASP A 21 -4.76 -6.81 -2.20
C ASP A 21 -4.79 -5.61 -3.16
N ALA A 22 -5.97 -5.07 -3.41
CA ALA A 22 -6.20 -3.95 -4.32
C ALA A 22 -7.39 -3.09 -3.89
N GLU A 23 -7.19 -1.78 -3.90
CA GLU A 23 -8.21 -0.79 -3.57
C GLU A 23 -8.26 0.27 -4.68
N LYS A 24 -9.45 0.70 -5.08
CA LYS A 24 -9.57 1.81 -6.06
C LYS A 24 -9.34 3.12 -5.33
N GLY A 25 -8.57 4.03 -5.92
CA GLY A 25 -8.29 5.34 -5.30
C GLY A 25 -9.55 6.14 -4.98
N SER A 26 -10.63 5.95 -5.76
CA SER A 26 -11.95 6.55 -5.52
C SER A 26 -12.66 6.04 -4.26
N ASP A 27 -12.32 4.84 -3.81
CA ASP A 27 -12.99 4.15 -2.71
C ASP A 27 -12.23 4.36 -1.39
N ILE A 28 -11.01 4.92 -1.46
CA ILE A 28 -10.18 5.23 -0.29
C ILE A 28 -10.64 6.55 0.32
N ASP A 29 -11.00 6.54 1.60
CA ASP A 29 -11.21 7.77 2.35
C ASP A 29 -9.87 8.50 2.61
N PRO A 30 -9.69 9.76 2.17
CA PRO A 30 -8.42 10.46 2.31
C PRO A 30 -7.99 10.71 3.76
N GLN A 31 -8.94 10.94 4.67
CA GLN A 31 -8.63 11.19 6.07
C GLN A 31 -8.21 9.89 6.76
N GLU A 32 -8.92 8.79 6.50
CA GLU A 32 -8.56 7.46 7.01
C GLU A 32 -7.17 7.02 6.52
N ALA A 33 -6.88 7.21 5.23
CA ALA A 33 -5.59 6.85 4.66
C ALA A 33 -4.44 7.63 5.29
N GLN A 34 -4.62 8.94 5.49
CA GLN A 34 -3.61 9.79 6.13
C GLN A 34 -3.40 9.43 7.61
N GLN A 35 -4.48 9.18 8.36
CA GLN A 35 -4.38 8.72 9.75
C GLN A 35 -3.67 7.37 9.86
N THR A 36 -4.00 6.44 8.95
CA THR A 36 -3.36 5.13 8.89
C THR A 36 -1.86 5.25 8.61
N LEU A 37 -1.46 6.20 7.74
CA LEU A 37 -0.05 6.49 7.47
C LEU A 37 0.69 6.97 8.72
N GLU A 38 0.13 7.93 9.44
CA GLU A 38 0.74 8.49 10.67
C GLU A 38 0.89 7.43 11.77
N ILE A 39 -0.11 6.57 11.94
CA ILE A 39 -0.05 5.43 12.88
C ILE A 39 1.05 4.45 12.44
N ALA A 40 1.15 4.14 11.15
CA ALA A 40 2.16 3.22 10.64
C ALA A 40 3.59 3.77 10.80
N GLU A 41 3.80 5.08 10.62
CA GLU A 41 5.08 5.73 10.89
C GLU A 41 5.45 5.71 12.37
N THR A 42 4.48 5.97 13.25
CA THR A 42 4.66 5.88 14.70
C THR A 42 5.03 4.46 15.13
N ASN A 43 4.31 3.45 14.61
CA ASN A 43 4.57 2.04 14.90
C ASN A 43 5.95 1.59 14.40
N LEU A 44 6.41 2.10 13.25
CA LEU A 44 7.75 1.80 12.77
C LEU A 44 8.84 2.39 13.69
N ASN A 45 8.63 3.61 14.19
CA ASN A 45 9.56 4.25 15.12
C ASN A 45 9.62 3.54 16.48
N GLN A 46 8.53 2.90 16.89
CA GLN A 46 8.44 2.13 18.14
C GLN A 46 8.80 0.64 17.97
N ALA A 47 8.99 0.16 16.74
CA ALA A 47 9.23 -1.25 16.48
C ALA A 47 10.61 -1.69 16.98
N GLU A 48 10.65 -2.69 17.86
CA GLU A 48 11.89 -3.21 18.42
C GLU A 48 12.20 -4.61 17.87
N GLY A 49 13.44 -4.78 17.43
CA GLY A 49 13.91 -6.06 16.89
C GLY A 49 13.45 -6.33 15.45
N LYS A 50 14.18 -7.22 14.79
CA LYS A 50 14.14 -7.41 13.33
C LYS A 50 12.74 -7.74 12.79
N ARG A 51 12.00 -8.61 13.47
CA ARG A 51 10.68 -9.06 13.00
C ARG A 51 9.66 -7.92 13.03
N GLN A 52 9.58 -7.20 14.15
CA GLN A 52 8.63 -6.09 14.29
C GLN A 52 8.95 -4.97 13.30
N THR A 53 10.24 -4.65 13.09
CA THR A 53 10.65 -3.67 12.09
C THR A 53 10.24 -4.07 10.66
N ILE A 54 10.31 -5.36 10.31
CA ILE A 54 9.87 -5.85 8.99
C ILE A 54 8.35 -5.71 8.84
N GLU A 55 7.59 -6.13 9.84
CA GLU A 55 6.12 -6.05 9.83
C GLU A 55 5.65 -4.57 9.78
N ALA A 56 6.25 -3.70 10.59
CA ALA A 56 5.94 -2.27 10.60
C ALA A 56 6.30 -1.57 9.27
N ASN A 57 7.44 -1.93 8.65
CA ASN A 57 7.81 -1.43 7.33
C ASN A 57 6.82 -1.88 6.25
N LEU A 58 6.32 -3.11 6.31
CA LEU A 58 5.32 -3.59 5.37
C LEU A 58 4.02 -2.79 5.49
N THR A 59 3.55 -2.58 6.72
CA THR A 59 2.36 -1.76 7.00
C THR A 59 2.54 -0.32 6.52
N LEU A 60 3.70 0.28 6.78
CA LEU A 60 4.02 1.63 6.32
C LEU A 60 3.97 1.75 4.78
N ARG A 61 4.57 0.79 4.07
CA ARG A 61 4.54 0.77 2.60
C ARG A 61 3.11 0.72 2.08
N ARG A 62 2.26 -0.12 2.67
CA ARG A 62 0.83 -0.21 2.28
C ARG A 62 0.09 1.09 2.53
N ALA A 63 0.27 1.70 3.70
CA ALA A 63 -0.37 2.97 4.04
C ALA A 63 0.04 4.10 3.09
N ARG A 64 1.34 4.17 2.72
CA ARG A 64 1.84 5.12 1.72
C ARG A 64 1.18 4.91 0.36
N THR A 65 1.10 3.67 -0.11
CA THR A 65 0.46 3.37 -1.40
C THR A 65 -1.02 3.75 -1.41
N ARG A 66 -1.75 3.63 -0.29
CA ARG A 66 -3.15 4.12 -0.19
C ARG A 66 -3.21 5.64 -0.39
N VAL A 67 -2.37 6.40 0.31
CA VAL A 67 -2.31 7.87 0.19
C VAL A 67 -1.89 8.30 -1.21
N GLU A 68 -0.86 7.67 -1.78
CA GLU A 68 -0.40 7.95 -3.15
C GLU A 68 -1.49 7.67 -4.19
N ALA A 69 -2.30 6.63 -4.02
CA ALA A 69 -3.38 6.29 -4.95
C ALA A 69 -4.55 7.29 -4.94
N ILE A 70 -4.68 8.10 -3.89
CA ILE A 70 -5.62 9.23 -3.81
C ILE A 70 -5.03 10.44 -4.55
N ILE A 71 -3.77 10.77 -4.25
CA ILE A 71 -3.07 11.96 -4.78
C ILE A 71 -2.86 11.84 -6.29
N TYR A 72 -2.35 10.69 -6.71
CA TYR A 72 -2.19 10.36 -8.10
C TYR A 72 -3.39 9.51 -8.49
N HIS A 73 -4.35 10.12 -9.18
CA HIS A 73 -5.36 9.39 -9.92
C HIS A 73 -4.64 8.53 -10.98
N VAL A 74 -4.15 7.36 -10.58
CA VAL A 74 -3.53 6.40 -11.49
C VAL A 74 -4.66 5.85 -12.33
N ILE A 75 -4.69 6.37 -13.56
CA ILE A 75 -5.59 6.08 -14.68
C ILE A 75 -5.51 4.59 -15.05
#